data_AF-A0A0M2KBZ6-F1
#
_entry.id   AF-A0A0M2KBZ6-F1
#
_cell.length_a   1.000
_cell.length_b   1.000
_cell.length_c   1.000
_cell.angle_alpha   90.00
_cell.angle_beta   90.00
_cell.angle_gamma   90.00
#
_symmetry.space_group_name_H-M   'P 1'
#
loop_
_entity.id
_entity.type
_entity.pdbx_description
1 polymer ?
#
loop_
_entity_poly.entity_id
_entity_poly.type
_entity_poly.pdbx_seq_one_letter_code
_entity_poly.pdbx_strand_id
1 'polypeptide(L)'
;MWIRERVVDHLVHIDVSLANSVAENLGIARSEEKMHTAPPKDVNGLKKDANLSLYAVSGGSIKGRQIALLLSDGVAAAYVLAILHALKAHGVHGKLLAPHMRQVRADDGSHLPVGATFSDQPSLTFDAVILPDGNIDALLCCSVATHDTSFWKPTSILT
;
A
#
# COMPACT_ATOMS: atom_id res chain seq x y z
N MET A 1 -35.51 6.56 -6.48
CA MET A 1 -34.10 6.60 -6.04
C MET A 1 -34.06 7.18 -4.62
N TRP A 2 -34.46 6.42 -3.59
CA TRP A 2 -34.67 6.97 -2.22
C TRP A 2 -33.83 6.28 -1.14
N ILE A 3 -33.23 5.12 -1.46
CA ILE A 3 -32.48 4.32 -0.49
C ILE A 3 -31.18 5.03 -0.10
N ARG A 4 -30.44 5.58 -1.08
CA ARG A 4 -29.18 6.30 -0.82
C ARG A 4 -29.39 7.55 0.02
N GLU A 5 -30.45 8.29 -0.24
CA GLU A 5 -30.83 9.48 0.54
C GLU A 5 -31.18 9.12 1.98
N ARG A 6 -31.91 8.03 2.20
CA ARG A 6 -32.23 7.55 3.57
C ARG A 6 -31.02 7.05 4.33
N VAL A 7 -30.07 6.37 3.67
CA VAL A 7 -28.82 5.96 4.33
C VAL A 7 -28.00 7.19 4.70
N VAL A 8 -27.90 8.15 3.80
CA VAL A 8 -27.23 9.43 4.04
C VAL A 8 -27.90 10.19 5.19
N ASP A 9 -29.23 10.21 5.25
CA ASP A 9 -29.99 10.79 6.37
C ASP A 9 -29.68 10.13 7.72
N HIS A 10 -29.50 8.81 7.72
CA HIS A 10 -29.13 8.07 8.92
C HIS A 10 -27.70 8.43 9.39
N LEU A 11 -26.76 8.59 8.46
CA LEU A 11 -25.38 8.98 8.77
C LEU A 11 -25.27 10.34 9.46
N VAL A 12 -26.20 11.27 9.19
CA VAL A 12 -26.25 12.58 9.85
C VAL A 12 -26.32 12.45 11.37
N HIS A 13 -27.07 11.46 11.85
CA HIS A 13 -27.29 11.23 13.28
C HIS A 13 -26.09 10.54 13.95
N ILE A 14 -25.11 10.10 13.17
CA ILE A 14 -23.87 9.47 13.65
C ILE A 14 -22.76 10.51 13.64
N ASP A 15 -22.45 11.06 12.47
CA ASP A 15 -21.43 12.10 12.29
C ASP A 15 -21.75 12.93 11.04
N VAL A 16 -21.91 14.24 11.23
CA VAL A 16 -22.30 15.17 10.15
C VAL A 16 -21.21 15.26 9.07
N SER A 17 -19.93 15.18 9.44
CA SER A 17 -18.80 15.27 8.52
C SER A 17 -18.72 14.05 7.60
N LEU A 18 -18.81 12.83 8.16
CA LEU A 18 -18.87 11.58 7.40
C LEU A 18 -20.03 11.60 6.40
N ALA A 19 -21.17 12.05 6.90
CA ALA A 19 -22.39 12.07 6.12
C ALA A 19 -22.31 13.10 4.96
N ASN A 20 -21.58 14.20 5.14
CA ASN A 20 -21.29 15.17 4.08
C ASN A 20 -20.34 14.60 3.02
N SER A 21 -19.23 13.97 3.43
CA SER A 21 -18.30 13.34 2.48
C SER A 21 -18.97 12.25 1.65
N VAL A 22 -19.89 11.48 2.24
CA VAL A 22 -20.67 10.46 1.50
C VAL A 22 -21.69 11.12 0.56
N ALA A 23 -22.35 12.20 0.97
CA ALA A 23 -23.33 12.90 0.14
C ALA A 23 -22.71 13.58 -1.09
N GLU A 24 -21.54 14.21 -0.93
CA GLU A 24 -20.76 14.81 -2.03
C GLU A 24 -20.37 13.76 -3.07
N ASN A 25 -19.82 12.63 -2.62
CA ASN A 25 -19.44 11.52 -3.50
C ASN A 25 -20.64 10.89 -4.24
N LEU A 26 -21.84 10.99 -3.67
CA LEU A 26 -23.08 10.48 -4.28
C LEU A 26 -23.87 11.55 -5.06
N GLY A 27 -23.41 12.81 -5.06
CA GLY A 27 -24.09 13.93 -5.72
C GLY A 27 -25.45 14.29 -5.10
N ILE A 28 -25.64 14.04 -3.80
CA ILE A 28 -26.91 14.28 -3.11
C ILE A 28 -26.85 15.63 -2.39
N ALA A 29 -27.67 16.59 -2.81
CA ALA A 29 -27.82 17.87 -2.12
C ALA A 29 -28.50 17.65 -0.76
N ARG A 30 -27.98 18.33 0.28
CA ARG A 30 -28.50 18.23 1.66
C ARG A 30 -29.18 19.51 2.08
N SER A 31 -30.25 19.36 2.87
CA SER A 31 -30.88 20.50 3.55
C SER A 31 -30.03 20.95 4.74
N GLU A 32 -29.89 22.25 4.93
CA GLU A 32 -29.13 22.87 6.03
C GLU A 32 -29.65 22.44 7.42
N GLU A 33 -30.94 22.11 7.55
CA GLU A 33 -31.51 21.58 8.80
C GLU A 33 -30.81 20.29 9.26
N LYS A 34 -30.41 19.43 8.31
CA LYS A 34 -29.73 18.17 8.63
C LYS A 34 -28.29 18.39 9.05
N MET A 35 -27.69 19.54 8.74
CA MET A 35 -26.33 19.86 9.19
C MET A 35 -26.30 20.29 10.67
N HIS A 36 -27.44 20.70 11.22
CA HIS A 36 -27.57 21.14 12.62
C HIS A 36 -28.06 20.04 13.57
N THR A 37 -28.19 18.80 13.08
CA THR A 37 -28.57 17.66 13.91
C THR A 37 -27.55 17.47 15.03
N ALA A 38 -28.06 17.40 16.27
CA ALA A 38 -27.21 17.24 17.44
C ALA A 38 -26.46 15.89 17.38
N PRO A 39 -25.14 15.88 17.61
CA PRO A 39 -24.38 14.64 17.65
C PRO A 39 -24.86 13.75 18.80
N PRO A 40 -24.69 12.41 18.68
CA PRO A 40 -25.07 11.48 19.72
C PRO A 40 -24.27 11.74 21.01
N LYS A 41 -24.84 11.35 22.16
CA LYS A 41 -24.17 11.50 23.46
C LYS A 41 -22.97 10.54 23.57
N ASP A 42 -21.96 10.98 24.30
CA ASP A 42 -20.80 10.16 24.65
C ASP A 42 -21.23 8.88 25.39
N VAL A 43 -20.62 7.75 25.02
CA VAL A 43 -20.90 6.47 25.68
C VAL A 43 -20.11 6.40 26.98
N ASN A 44 -20.78 6.47 28.13
CA ASN A 44 -20.14 6.48 29.45
C ASN A 44 -19.05 7.56 29.62
N GLY A 45 -19.20 8.71 28.95
CA GLY A 45 -18.21 9.80 28.97
C GLY A 45 -16.98 9.59 28.07
N LEU A 46 -16.95 8.50 27.29
CA LEU A 46 -15.91 8.25 26.30
C LEU A 46 -16.31 8.83 24.95
N LYS A 47 -15.49 9.78 24.46
CA LYS A 47 -15.62 10.36 23.12
C LYS A 47 -14.96 9.53 22.03
N LYS A 48 -13.91 8.79 22.38
CA LYS A 48 -13.16 7.92 21.48
C LYS A 48 -12.44 6.84 22.27
N ASP A 49 -12.35 5.66 21.68
CA ASP A 49 -11.52 4.56 22.19
C ASP A 49 -10.48 4.22 21.12
N ALA A 50 -9.20 4.28 21.49
CA ALA A 50 -8.09 3.96 20.59
C ALA A 50 -8.10 2.48 20.16
N ASN A 51 -8.73 1.60 20.94
CA ASN A 51 -8.84 0.17 20.65
C ASN A 51 -9.82 -0.12 19.49
N LEU A 52 -10.70 0.82 19.16
CA LEU A 52 -11.60 0.70 18.00
C LEU A 52 -10.91 1.07 16.67
N SER A 53 -9.67 1.56 16.71
CA SER A 53 -8.90 1.89 15.53
C SER A 53 -7.81 0.85 15.28
N LEU A 54 -7.82 0.28 14.07
CA LEU A 54 -6.84 -0.72 13.63
C LEU A 54 -5.40 -0.19 13.62
N TYR A 55 -5.23 1.12 13.46
CA TYR A 55 -3.91 1.75 13.31
C TYR A 55 -3.53 2.64 14.49
N ALA A 56 -4.44 2.94 15.42
CA ALA A 56 -4.13 3.78 16.58
C ALA A 56 -3.27 3.06 17.62
N VAL A 57 -3.34 1.73 17.66
CA VAL A 57 -2.47 0.89 18.48
C VAL A 57 -1.53 0.12 17.55
N SER A 58 -0.32 0.62 17.38
CA SER A 58 0.70 -0.01 16.53
C SER A 58 1.30 -1.24 17.21
N GLY A 59 0.61 -2.38 17.10
CA GLY A 59 1.07 -3.69 17.60
C GLY A 59 1.59 -4.65 16.52
N GLY A 60 1.68 -4.20 15.26
CA GLY A 60 1.97 -5.07 14.11
C GLY A 60 3.45 -5.45 14.00
N SER A 61 3.73 -6.75 13.88
CA SER A 61 5.04 -7.24 13.46
C SER A 61 5.17 -7.23 11.93
N ILE A 62 6.38 -7.01 11.42
CA ILE A 62 6.70 -7.16 10.00
C ILE A 62 7.04 -8.61 9.61
N LYS A 63 7.19 -9.50 10.59
CA LYS A 63 7.53 -10.91 10.37
C LYS A 63 6.44 -11.62 9.55
N GLY A 64 6.85 -12.32 8.50
CA GLY A 64 5.94 -13.05 7.60
C GLY A 64 5.42 -12.24 6.41
N ARG A 65 5.68 -10.92 6.36
CA ARG A 65 5.36 -10.10 5.19
C ARG A 65 6.18 -10.52 3.97
N GLN A 66 5.64 -10.27 2.79
CA GLN A 66 6.30 -10.54 1.51
C GLN A 66 6.72 -9.23 0.85
N ILE A 67 8.00 -9.13 0.49
CA ILE A 67 8.55 -7.94 -0.17
C ILE A 67 9.10 -8.34 -1.53
N ALA A 68 8.68 -7.60 -2.54
CA ALA A 68 9.13 -7.72 -3.92
C ALA A 68 10.44 -6.95 -4.11
N LEU A 69 11.47 -7.60 -4.67
CA LEU A 69 12.70 -6.94 -5.12
C LEU A 69 12.72 -6.96 -6.64
N LEU A 70 12.63 -5.78 -7.26
CA LEU A 70 12.65 -5.65 -8.72
C LEU A 70 14.08 -5.69 -9.23
N LEU A 71 14.41 -6.65 -10.09
CA LEU A 71 15.73 -6.82 -10.67
C LEU A 71 15.75 -6.39 -12.13
N SER A 72 16.85 -5.76 -12.53
CA SER A 72 17.22 -5.51 -13.92
C SER A 72 18.64 -5.96 -14.20
N ASP A 73 18.96 -6.14 -15.49
CA ASP A 73 20.32 -6.45 -15.92
C ASP A 73 21.26 -5.31 -15.53
N GLY A 74 22.36 -5.64 -14.86
CA GLY A 74 23.30 -4.68 -14.28
C GLY A 74 22.91 -4.16 -12.89
N VAL A 75 22.02 -4.85 -12.18
CA VAL A 75 21.76 -4.59 -10.76
C VAL A 75 23.01 -4.82 -9.91
N ALA A 76 23.21 -3.99 -8.90
CA ALA A 76 24.34 -4.12 -7.98
C ALA A 76 24.15 -5.30 -7.01
N ALA A 77 24.96 -6.35 -7.16
CA ALA A 77 24.83 -7.59 -6.36
C ALA A 77 24.95 -7.35 -4.85
N ALA A 78 25.84 -6.43 -4.46
CA ALA A 78 26.08 -6.08 -3.07
C ALA A 78 24.81 -5.54 -2.37
N TYR A 79 24.03 -4.71 -3.07
CA TYR A 79 22.79 -4.14 -2.53
C TYR A 79 21.69 -5.20 -2.40
N VAL A 80 21.53 -6.06 -3.41
CA VAL A 80 20.55 -7.16 -3.37
C VAL A 80 20.84 -8.09 -2.18
N LEU A 81 22.11 -8.46 -1.97
CA LEU A 81 22.50 -9.30 -0.84
C LEU A 81 22.28 -8.60 0.51
N ALA A 82 22.63 -7.32 0.62
CA ALA A 82 22.41 -6.55 1.84
C ALA A 82 20.91 -6.48 2.20
N ILE A 83 20.04 -6.23 1.22
CA ILE A 83 18.59 -6.20 1.40
C ILE A 83 18.08 -7.59 1.83
N LEU A 84 18.45 -8.66 1.12
CA LEU A 84 18.02 -10.01 1.48
C LEU A 84 18.45 -10.41 2.90
N HIS A 85 19.66 -10.03 3.31
CA HIS A 85 20.15 -10.29 4.66
C HIS A 85 19.36 -9.51 5.72
N ALA A 86 19.09 -8.21 5.48
CA ALA A 86 18.27 -7.39 6.36
C ALA A 86 16.84 -7.92 6.48
N LEU A 87 16.21 -8.30 5.36
CA LEU A 87 14.87 -8.88 5.34
C LEU A 87 14.80 -10.19 6.13
N LYS A 88 15.80 -11.07 5.95
CA LYS A 88 15.88 -12.33 6.69
C LYS A 88 16.07 -12.12 8.19
N ALA A 89 16.85 -11.12 8.60
CA ALA A 89 17.04 -10.75 10.00
C ALA A 89 15.72 -10.32 10.67
N HIS A 90 14.84 -9.65 9.91
CA HIS A 90 13.50 -9.26 10.36
C HIS A 90 12.41 -10.34 10.13
N GLY A 91 12.77 -11.51 9.59
CA GLY A 91 11.83 -12.59 9.28
C GLY A 91 10.83 -12.24 8.17
N VAL A 92 11.24 -11.38 7.24
CA VAL A 92 10.48 -10.96 6.07
C VAL A 92 10.91 -11.80 4.86
N HIS A 93 9.96 -12.19 4.02
CA HIS A 93 10.24 -12.96 2.82
C HIS A 93 10.48 -12.03 1.63
N GLY A 94 11.75 -11.94 1.19
CA GLY A 94 12.10 -11.24 -0.05
C GLY A 94 11.94 -12.14 -1.27
N LYS A 95 11.23 -11.68 -2.30
CA LYS A 95 11.10 -12.38 -3.59
C LYS A 95 11.68 -11.55 -4.73
N LEU A 96 12.53 -12.18 -5.53
CA LEU A 96 13.19 -11.54 -6.66
C LEU A 96 12.28 -11.59 -7.89
N LEU A 97 11.94 -10.42 -8.43
CA LEU A 97 11.11 -10.25 -9.61
C LEU A 97 11.92 -9.64 -10.74
N ALA A 98 11.72 -10.07 -11.97
CA ALA A 98 12.36 -9.47 -13.14
C ALA A 98 11.41 -9.44 -14.35
N PRO A 99 11.74 -8.72 -15.44
CA PRO A 99 10.93 -8.74 -16.67
C PRO A 99 10.80 -10.15 -17.28
N HIS A 100 11.76 -11.05 -17.02
CA HIS A 100 11.78 -12.40 -17.58
C HIS A 100 12.14 -13.46 -16.53
N MET A 101 11.63 -14.68 -16.68
CA MET A 101 11.90 -15.84 -15.79
C MET A 101 13.34 -16.40 -15.89
N ARG A 102 14.20 -15.80 -16.73
CA ARG A 102 15.63 -16.18 -16.80
C ARG A 102 16.43 -15.52 -15.68
N GLN A 103 17.67 -15.96 -15.51
CA GLN A 103 18.62 -15.34 -14.60
C GLN A 103 18.92 -13.89 -15.04
N VAL A 104 19.03 -12.99 -14.06
CA VAL A 104 19.49 -11.61 -14.27
C VAL A 104 20.99 -11.57 -14.03
N ARG A 105 21.73 -10.87 -14.90
CA ARG A 105 23.17 -10.68 -14.70
C ARG A 105 23.42 -9.44 -13.85
N ALA A 106 24.09 -9.62 -12.72
CA ALA A 106 24.51 -8.52 -11.86
C ALA A 106 25.81 -7.86 -12.37
N ASP A 107 26.13 -6.70 -11.79
CA ASP A 107 27.33 -5.91 -12.10
C ASP A 107 28.65 -6.65 -11.84
N ASP A 108 28.71 -7.49 -10.81
CA ASP A 108 29.84 -8.36 -10.47
C ASP A 108 30.00 -9.57 -11.41
N GLY A 109 29.08 -9.73 -12.38
CA GLY A 109 29.02 -10.86 -13.29
C GLY A 109 28.31 -12.09 -12.74
N SER A 110 27.79 -12.03 -11.51
CA SER A 110 26.98 -13.10 -10.92
C SER A 110 25.63 -13.22 -11.60
N HIS A 111 25.08 -14.44 -11.58
CA HIS A 111 23.74 -14.72 -12.08
C HIS A 111 22.76 -14.86 -10.92
N LEU A 112 21.78 -13.96 -10.85
CA LEU A 112 20.73 -13.99 -9.83
C LEU A 112 19.52 -14.77 -10.36
N PRO A 113 19.06 -15.82 -9.65
CA PRO A 113 17.87 -16.54 -10.03
C PRO A 113 16.62 -15.69 -9.80
N VAL A 114 15.80 -15.54 -10.83
CA VAL A 114 14.53 -14.84 -10.75
C VAL A 114 13.47 -15.77 -10.18
N GLY A 115 12.74 -15.29 -9.17
CA GLY A 115 11.72 -16.07 -8.46
C GLY A 115 10.31 -15.93 -9.04
N ALA A 116 10.02 -14.84 -9.77
CA ALA A 116 8.80 -14.64 -10.55
C ALA A 116 8.98 -13.50 -11.56
N THR A 117 8.08 -13.38 -12.54
CA THR A 117 8.00 -12.19 -13.40
C THR A 117 6.94 -11.22 -12.91
N PHE A 118 7.04 -9.95 -13.32
CA PHE A 118 6.02 -8.93 -13.00
C PHE A 118 4.61 -9.34 -13.42
N SER A 119 4.47 -10.04 -14.54
CA SER A 119 3.17 -10.53 -15.02
C SER A 119 2.63 -11.73 -14.24
N ASP A 120 3.51 -12.55 -13.65
CA ASP A 120 3.13 -13.78 -12.93
C ASP A 120 2.74 -13.48 -11.48
N GLN A 121 3.35 -12.46 -10.87
CA GLN A 121 3.00 -11.98 -9.54
C GLN A 121 2.86 -10.46 -9.51
N PRO A 122 1.62 -9.94 -9.60
CA PRO A 122 1.38 -8.50 -9.52
C PRO A 122 1.63 -7.99 -8.09
N SER A 123 1.91 -6.68 -8.00
CA SER A 123 2.21 -5.95 -6.75
C SER A 123 1.20 -6.14 -5.61
N LEU A 124 -0.06 -6.52 -5.91
CA LEU A 124 -1.08 -6.86 -4.93
C LEU A 124 -0.73 -8.03 -4.01
N THR A 125 0.21 -8.89 -4.42
CA THR A 125 0.64 -10.07 -3.65
C THR A 125 1.68 -9.72 -2.59
N PHE A 126 2.27 -8.53 -2.68
CA PHE A 126 3.39 -8.11 -1.83
C PHE A 126 2.98 -6.94 -0.93
N ASP A 127 3.55 -6.89 0.26
CA ASP A 127 3.36 -5.83 1.24
C ASP A 127 4.22 -4.59 0.96
N ALA A 128 5.31 -4.76 0.20
CA ALA A 128 6.19 -3.67 -0.23
C ALA A 128 7.00 -4.05 -1.47
N VAL A 129 7.52 -3.04 -2.15
CA VAL A 129 8.41 -3.16 -3.32
C VAL A 129 9.71 -2.41 -3.04
N ILE A 130 10.85 -3.05 -3.31
CA ILE A 130 12.18 -2.46 -3.21
C ILE A 130 12.84 -2.48 -4.58
N LEU A 131 13.42 -1.34 -4.93
CA LEU A 131 14.20 -1.16 -6.15
C LEU A 131 15.69 -1.04 -5.77
N PRO A 132 16.50 -2.10 -5.93
CA PRO A 132 17.94 -2.01 -5.77
C PRO A 132 18.56 -1.10 -6.82
N ASP A 133 19.68 -0.49 -6.46
CA ASP A 133 20.43 0.40 -7.36
C ASP A 133 21.07 -0.40 -8.53
N GLY A 134 21.22 0.26 -9.68
CA GLY A 134 21.68 -0.37 -10.92
C GLY A 134 21.13 0.30 -12.19
N ASN A 135 20.84 -0.50 -13.22
CA ASN A 135 20.25 0.00 -14.47
C ASN A 135 18.73 0.20 -14.32
N ILE A 136 18.37 1.34 -13.75
CA ILE A 136 16.97 1.73 -13.47
C ILE A 136 16.21 2.01 -14.79
N ASP A 137 16.90 2.50 -15.81
CA ASP A 137 16.31 2.83 -17.12
C ASP A 137 15.72 1.61 -17.83
N ALA A 138 16.33 0.43 -17.64
CA ALA A 138 15.81 -0.84 -18.15
C ALA A 138 14.44 -1.22 -17.54
N LEU A 139 14.14 -0.75 -16.32
CA LEU A 139 12.85 -0.97 -15.65
C LEU A 139 11.82 0.09 -16.03
N LEU A 140 12.25 1.35 -16.18
CA LEU A 140 11.38 2.46 -16.60
C LEU A 140 10.83 2.30 -18.02
N CYS A 141 11.57 1.62 -18.91
CA CYS A 141 11.12 1.29 -20.25
C CYS A 141 10.03 0.19 -20.27
N CYS A 142 9.89 -0.57 -19.18
CA CYS A 142 8.92 -1.65 -19.08
C CYS A 142 7.60 -1.12 -18.46
N SER A 143 6.55 -1.00 -19.28
CA SER A 143 5.25 -0.43 -18.85
C SER A 143 4.64 -1.13 -17.63
N VAL A 144 4.91 -2.42 -17.43
CA VAL A 144 4.44 -3.22 -16.29
C VAL A 144 5.15 -2.86 -14.99
N ALA A 145 6.46 -2.58 -15.02
CA ALA A 145 7.21 -2.10 -13.86
C ALA A 145 6.79 -0.67 -13.49
N THR A 146 6.46 0.15 -14.49
CA THR A 146 5.89 1.50 -14.28
C THR A 146 4.49 1.43 -13.65
N HIS A 147 3.65 0.45 -14.01
CA HIS A 147 2.34 0.26 -13.36
C HIS A 147 2.48 -0.15 -11.89
N ASP A 148 3.36 -1.11 -11.59
CA ASP A 148 3.59 -1.54 -10.20
C ASP A 148 4.23 -0.42 -9.35
N THR A 149 5.17 0.36 -9.89
CA THR A 149 5.76 1.51 -9.16
C THR A 149 4.79 2.69 -9.01
N SER A 150 3.85 2.88 -9.94
CA SER A 150 2.84 3.94 -9.83
C SER A 150 1.67 3.59 -8.90
N PHE A 151 1.41 2.30 -8.67
CA PHE A 151 0.55 1.86 -7.56
C PHE A 151 1.17 2.23 -6.20
N TRP A 152 2.49 2.07 -6.07
CA TRP A 152 3.28 2.42 -4.89
C TRP A 152 3.90 3.82 -4.95
N LYS A 153 3.15 4.85 -5.37
CA LYS A 153 3.67 6.24 -5.29
C LYS A 153 4.15 6.52 -3.85
N PRO A 154 5.36 7.08 -3.67
CA PRO A 154 5.93 7.31 -2.35
C PRO A 154 5.07 8.31 -1.60
N THR A 155 4.28 7.83 -0.64
CA THR A 155 3.93 8.67 0.50
C THR A 155 5.14 8.61 1.42
N SER A 156 5.95 9.65 1.34
CA SER A 156 7.17 9.92 2.09
C SER A 156 7.28 9.15 3.41
N ILE A 157 8.06 8.08 3.42
CA ILE A 157 8.70 7.56 4.64
C ILE A 157 10.17 7.46 4.30
N LEU A 158 10.91 8.47 4.75
CA LEU A 158 12.32 8.53 5.15
C LEU A 158 12.83 9.97 4.93
N THR A 159 12.56 10.82 5.92
CA THR A 159 13.52 11.81 6.44
C THR A 159 13.76 11.45 7.89
#